data_AF-A0A0W0Z0P6-F1
#
_entry.id   AF-A0A0W0Z0P6-F1
#
_cell.length_a   1.000
_cell.length_b   1.000
_cell.length_c   1.000
_cell.angle_alpha   90.00
_cell.angle_beta   90.00
_cell.angle_gamma   90.00
#
_symmetry.space_group_name_H-M   'P 1'
#
loop_
_entity.id
_entity.type
_entity.pdbx_description
1 polymer ?
#
loop_
_entity_poly.entity_id
_entity_poly.type
_entity_poly.pdbx_seq_one_letter_code
_entity_poly.pdbx_strand_id
1 'polypeptide(L)'
;MPKTYKISTCMRRLITIIFTIMFFNAYSMGPKLNWDNAIDKAVKRYGLRVEPQLISFFKKAGVSYPPKEIALLAFKSERKVELWGKNPDQEWTHIHDYPLTGFSGRLGPKLKVNDKQIPEGIYKLVNFNPFSSMHLSMMINYPNSFDRQKGYQDGRKDLGNNIFIHGRDLSVGCLAVGDLAIDQLFILARRVGLANIQVIIAPNDLREQKPSTSNFAQPRWLPELYEQITQSLKPFNKRKYTA
;
A
#
# COMPACT_ATOMS: atom_id res chain seq x y z
N MET A 1 -30.40 37.52 60.18
CA MET A 1 -29.33 38.11 59.33
C MET A 1 -28.47 36.97 58.80
N PRO A 2 -28.35 36.76 57.48
CA PRO A 2 -27.49 35.71 56.95
C PRO A 2 -26.01 36.14 57.00
N LYS A 3 -25.14 35.31 57.60
CA LYS A 3 -23.68 35.52 57.59
C LYS A 3 -23.13 35.19 56.21
N THR A 4 -22.75 36.21 55.45
CA THR A 4 -22.01 36.05 54.19
C THR A 4 -20.53 35.78 54.49
N TYR A 5 -20.05 34.57 54.22
CA TYR A 5 -18.64 34.21 54.35
C TYR A 5 -17.85 34.74 53.14
N LYS A 6 -17.00 35.75 53.35
CA LYS A 6 -16.06 36.24 52.33
C LYS A 6 -14.86 35.29 52.24
N ILE A 7 -14.82 34.51 51.16
CA ILE A 7 -13.68 33.66 50.81
C ILE A 7 -12.49 34.57 50.43
N SER A 8 -11.36 34.41 51.14
CA SER A 8 -10.11 35.14 50.88
C SER A 8 -9.60 34.91 49.45
N THR A 9 -9.03 35.95 48.84
CA THR A 9 -8.48 35.96 47.47
C THR A 9 -7.43 34.86 47.25
N CYS A 10 -6.69 34.49 48.30
CA CYS A 10 -5.72 33.39 48.27
C CYS A 10 -6.42 32.02 48.14
N MET A 11 -7.53 31.83 48.86
CA MET A 11 -8.31 30.59 48.85
C MET A 11 -9.04 30.39 47.52
N ARG A 12 -9.52 31.47 46.88
CA ARG A 12 -10.04 31.42 45.50
C ARG A 12 -8.98 31.01 44.49
N ARG A 13 -7.76 31.57 44.58
CA ARG A 13 -6.64 31.19 43.68
C ARG A 13 -6.25 29.73 43.85
N LEU A 14 -6.21 29.23 45.10
CA LEU A 14 -5.91 27.83 45.39
C LEU A 14 -6.97 26.88 44.80
N ILE A 15 -8.25 27.19 44.99
CA ILE A 15 -9.36 26.39 44.42
C ILE A 15 -9.30 26.41 42.89
N THR A 16 -9.00 27.56 42.27
CA THR A 16 -8.89 27.67 40.81
C THR A 16 -7.73 26.83 40.28
N ILE A 17 -6.55 26.87 40.93
CA ILE A 17 -5.38 26.07 40.56
C ILE A 17 -5.66 24.56 40.69
N ILE A 18 -6.31 24.13 41.78
CA ILE A 18 -6.70 22.73 41.99
C ILE A 18 -7.70 22.27 40.91
N PHE A 19 -8.68 23.11 40.57
CA PHE A 19 -9.62 22.82 39.49
C PHE A 19 -8.89 22.71 38.14
N THR A 20 -7.96 23.61 37.81
CA THR A 20 -7.18 23.52 36.56
C THR A 20 -6.32 22.25 36.52
N ILE A 21 -5.70 21.84 37.63
CA ILE A 21 -4.91 20.60 37.71
C ILE A 21 -5.79 19.36 37.58
N MET A 22 -7.00 19.35 38.15
CA MET A 22 -7.95 18.25 37.96
C MET A 22 -8.50 18.18 36.52
N PHE A 23 -8.70 19.31 35.86
CA PHE A 23 -9.11 19.35 34.45
C PHE A 23 -7.97 18.95 33.49
N PHE A 24 -6.69 19.11 33.88
CA PHE A 24 -5.55 18.66 33.06
C PHE A 24 -5.30 17.14 33.11
N ASN A 25 -5.66 16.46 34.20
CA ASN A 25 -5.41 15.02 34.36
C ASN A 25 -6.51 14.11 33.77
N ALA A 26 -7.63 14.67 33.33
CA ALA A 26 -8.76 13.89 32.80
C ALA A 26 -8.68 13.63 31.28
N TYR A 27 -7.71 14.19 30.58
CA TYR A 27 -7.54 13.97 29.14
C TYR A 27 -6.37 13.02 28.85
N SER A 28 -6.69 11.93 28.13
CA SER A 28 -5.76 11.03 27.42
C SER A 28 -5.36 9.68 28.05
N MET A 29 -6.34 8.86 28.42
CA MET A 29 -6.10 7.39 28.47
C MET A 29 -7.21 6.63 27.74
N GLY A 30 -7.36 6.90 26.44
CA GLY A 30 -8.13 6.01 25.55
C GLY A 30 -7.44 4.63 25.46
N PRO A 31 -8.21 3.54 25.27
CA PRO A 31 -7.61 2.21 25.14
C PRO A 31 -6.65 2.17 23.95
N LYS A 32 -5.52 1.46 24.11
CA LYS A 32 -4.56 1.24 23.02
C LYS A 32 -5.29 0.58 21.84
N LEU A 33 -5.10 1.14 20.64
CA LEU A 33 -5.71 0.64 19.41
C LEU A 33 -5.21 -0.77 19.11
N ASN A 34 -6.14 -1.72 19.00
CA ASN A 34 -5.84 -3.06 18.48
C ASN A 34 -5.93 -3.02 16.95
N TRP A 35 -4.78 -3.10 16.28
CA TRP A 35 -4.65 -3.02 14.83
C TRP A 35 -5.35 -4.16 14.10
N ASP A 36 -5.25 -5.39 14.59
CA ASP A 36 -5.90 -6.56 13.97
C ASP A 36 -7.41 -6.41 13.99
N ASN A 37 -7.97 -5.98 15.12
CA ASN A 37 -9.40 -5.69 15.24
C ASN A 37 -9.83 -4.56 14.29
N ALA A 38 -9.02 -3.51 14.15
CA ALA A 38 -9.30 -2.43 13.21
C ALA A 38 -9.29 -2.90 11.75
N ILE A 39 -8.34 -3.75 11.37
CA ILE A 39 -8.25 -4.36 10.04
C ILE A 39 -9.46 -5.26 9.79
N ASP A 40 -9.81 -6.11 10.75
CA ASP A 40 -10.96 -7.02 10.63
C ASP A 40 -12.29 -6.26 10.54
N LYS A 41 -12.42 -5.13 11.25
CA LYS A 41 -13.55 -4.21 11.09
C LYS A 41 -13.61 -3.60 9.70
N ALA A 42 -12.48 -3.18 9.14
CA ALA A 42 -12.43 -2.68 7.77
C ALA A 42 -12.83 -3.77 6.76
N VAL A 43 -12.31 -4.99 6.92
CA VAL A 43 -12.71 -6.14 6.08
C VAL A 43 -14.20 -6.40 6.18
N LYS A 44 -14.79 -6.41 7.38
CA LYS A 44 -16.24 -6.59 7.55
C LYS A 44 -17.04 -5.45 6.90
N ARG A 45 -16.60 -4.20 7.06
CA ARG A 45 -17.28 -3.01 6.54
C ARG A 45 -17.33 -3.00 5.01
N TYR A 46 -16.20 -3.29 4.36
CA TYR A 46 -16.08 -3.18 2.91
C TYR A 46 -16.34 -4.51 2.19
N GLY A 47 -16.19 -5.65 2.88
CA GLY A 47 -16.24 -7.00 2.30
C GLY A 47 -17.55 -7.36 1.66
N LEU A 48 -18.67 -7.00 2.29
CA LEU A 48 -20.01 -7.29 1.77
C LEU A 48 -20.24 -6.73 0.36
N ARG A 49 -19.61 -5.60 0.03
CA ARG A 49 -19.74 -4.95 -1.28
C ARG A 49 -18.88 -5.60 -2.36
N VAL A 50 -17.70 -6.09 -2.00
CA VAL A 50 -16.65 -6.41 -2.99
C VAL A 50 -16.28 -7.89 -3.07
N GLU A 51 -16.49 -8.67 -2.01
CA GLU A 51 -16.19 -10.12 -2.01
C GLU A 51 -16.97 -10.90 -3.09
N PRO A 52 -18.27 -10.63 -3.36
CA PRO A 52 -18.97 -11.31 -4.46
C PRO A 52 -18.33 -11.07 -5.84
N GLN A 53 -17.79 -9.86 -6.06
CA GLN A 53 -17.09 -9.51 -7.31
C GLN A 53 -15.76 -10.27 -7.41
N LEU A 54 -14.99 -10.33 -6.32
CA LEU A 54 -13.76 -11.12 -6.26
C LEU A 54 -14.03 -12.60 -6.52
N ILE A 55 -15.02 -13.20 -5.84
CA ILE A 55 -15.42 -14.59 -6.07
C ILE A 55 -15.75 -14.81 -7.55
N SER A 56 -16.47 -13.87 -8.18
CA SER A 56 -16.75 -13.96 -9.62
C SER A 56 -15.49 -13.89 -10.48
N PHE A 57 -14.51 -13.04 -10.16
CA PHE A 57 -13.27 -12.93 -10.93
C PHE A 57 -12.46 -14.23 -10.84
N PHE A 58 -12.26 -14.74 -9.62
CA PHE A 58 -11.52 -15.97 -9.37
C PHE A 58 -12.22 -17.20 -9.98
N LYS A 59 -13.55 -17.29 -9.87
CA LYS A 59 -14.33 -18.36 -10.51
C LYS A 59 -14.17 -18.36 -12.03
N LYS A 60 -14.22 -17.18 -12.68
CA LYS A 60 -14.02 -17.06 -14.14
C LYS A 60 -12.60 -17.48 -14.55
N ALA A 61 -11.61 -17.19 -13.71
CA ALA A 61 -10.22 -17.58 -13.94
C ALA A 61 -9.91 -19.05 -13.59
N GLY A 62 -10.85 -19.80 -13.03
CA GLY A 62 -10.61 -21.19 -12.59
C GLY A 62 -9.68 -21.31 -11.37
N VAL A 63 -9.54 -20.26 -10.58
CA VAL A 63 -8.72 -20.21 -9.35
C VAL A 63 -9.62 -20.16 -8.13
N SER A 64 -9.20 -20.75 -7.01
CA SER A 64 -10.01 -20.75 -5.79
C SER A 64 -10.05 -19.36 -5.14
N TYR A 65 -11.11 -19.07 -4.39
CA TYR A 65 -11.22 -17.85 -3.59
C TYR A 65 -11.39 -18.19 -2.10
N PRO A 66 -10.50 -17.71 -1.21
CA PRO A 66 -9.25 -17.02 -1.53
C PRO A 66 -8.22 -17.99 -2.15
N PRO A 67 -7.35 -17.52 -3.06
CA PRO A 67 -6.26 -18.32 -3.60
C PRO A 67 -5.17 -18.56 -2.53
N LYS A 68 -4.22 -19.45 -2.82
CA LYS A 68 -3.09 -19.68 -1.92
C LYS A 68 -2.07 -18.55 -1.96
N GLU A 69 -1.79 -18.04 -3.17
CA GLU A 69 -0.86 -16.94 -3.41
C GLU A 69 -1.47 -15.95 -4.40
N ILE A 70 -1.12 -14.67 -4.25
CA ILE A 70 -1.41 -13.63 -5.23
C ILE A 70 -0.16 -12.83 -5.61
N ALA A 71 -0.20 -12.22 -6.79
CA ALA A 71 0.78 -11.23 -7.20
C ALA A 71 0.07 -9.98 -7.73
N LEU A 72 0.64 -8.82 -7.43
CA LEU A 72 0.22 -7.53 -7.95
C LEU A 72 1.31 -7.01 -8.89
N LEU A 73 1.02 -6.95 -10.19
CA LEU A 73 1.96 -6.47 -11.20
C LEU A 73 1.56 -5.05 -11.61
N ALA A 74 2.26 -4.05 -11.11
CA ALA A 74 2.03 -2.65 -11.44
C ALA A 74 2.90 -2.23 -12.63
N PHE A 75 2.27 -1.70 -13.67
CA PHE A 75 2.93 -1.22 -14.88
C PHE A 75 2.72 0.27 -15.03
N LYS A 76 3.81 1.05 -14.95
CA LYS A 76 3.75 2.51 -14.87
C LYS A 76 3.29 3.16 -16.18
N SER A 77 3.79 2.69 -17.31
CA SER A 77 3.42 3.20 -18.65
C SER A 77 1.95 2.94 -18.96
N GLU A 78 1.49 1.71 -18.72
CA GLU A 78 0.14 1.23 -18.95
C GLU A 78 -0.85 1.74 -17.89
N ARG A 79 -0.34 2.34 -16.80
CA ARG A 79 -1.11 2.87 -15.67
C ARG A 79 -2.11 1.87 -15.13
N LYS A 80 -1.65 0.66 -14.83
CA LYS A 80 -2.50 -0.40 -14.28
C LYS A 80 -1.76 -1.31 -13.31
N VAL A 81 -2.53 -2.02 -12.50
CA VAL A 81 -2.10 -3.12 -11.65
C VAL A 81 -2.86 -4.38 -12.06
N GLU A 82 -2.15 -5.40 -12.54
CA GLU A 82 -2.73 -6.71 -12.79
C GLU A 82 -2.74 -7.53 -11.50
N LEU A 83 -3.87 -8.16 -11.19
CA LEU A 83 -4.03 -9.15 -10.15
C LEU A 83 -3.87 -10.55 -10.75
N TRP A 84 -2.93 -11.30 -10.20
CA TRP A 84 -2.69 -12.69 -10.53
C TRP A 84 -2.88 -13.56 -9.29
N GLY A 85 -3.35 -14.79 -9.48
CA GLY A 85 -3.55 -15.76 -8.41
C GLY A 85 -3.17 -17.17 -8.84
N LYS A 86 -2.80 -18.00 -7.87
CA LYS A 86 -2.61 -19.44 -8.07
C LYS A 86 -3.00 -20.24 -6.83
N ASN A 87 -3.45 -21.46 -7.07
CA ASN A 87 -3.57 -22.51 -6.05
C ASN A 87 -2.24 -23.27 -5.92
N PRO A 88 -2.09 -24.17 -4.94
CA PRO A 88 -0.99 -25.13 -4.94
C PRO A 88 -0.95 -25.88 -6.29
N ASP A 89 0.25 -26.10 -6.81
CA ASP A 89 0.50 -26.88 -8.03
C ASP A 89 -0.15 -26.33 -9.31
N GLN A 90 -0.59 -25.06 -9.30
CA GLN A 90 -1.09 -24.35 -10.47
C GLN A 90 -0.14 -23.23 -10.89
N GLU A 91 -0.09 -23.00 -12.21
CA GLU A 91 0.56 -21.83 -12.79
C GLU A 91 -0.16 -20.54 -12.40
N TRP A 92 0.58 -19.43 -12.42
CA TRP A 92 0.00 -18.11 -12.23
C TRP A 92 -1.07 -17.83 -13.28
N THR A 93 -2.26 -17.45 -12.83
CA THR A 93 -3.38 -17.12 -13.70
C THR A 93 -3.81 -15.68 -13.49
N HIS A 94 -4.06 -14.96 -14.59
CA HIS A 94 -4.57 -13.59 -14.57
C HIS A 94 -6.01 -13.59 -14.05
N ILE A 95 -6.30 -12.68 -13.12
CA ILE A 95 -7.62 -12.60 -12.46
C ILE A 95 -8.35 -11.32 -12.87
N HIS A 96 -7.66 -10.17 -12.82
CA HIS A 96 -8.27 -8.86 -13.06
C HIS A 96 -7.23 -7.76 -13.30
N ASP A 97 -7.64 -6.68 -13.98
CA ASP A 97 -6.84 -5.47 -14.17
C ASP A 97 -7.48 -4.28 -13.43
N TYR A 98 -6.68 -3.57 -12.63
CA TYR A 98 -7.09 -2.34 -11.95
C TYR A 98 -6.38 -1.13 -12.56
N PRO A 99 -7.08 -0.07 -12.99
CA PRO A 99 -6.42 1.15 -13.45
C PRO A 99 -5.76 1.88 -12.26
N LEU A 100 -4.65 2.58 -12.54
CA LEU A 100 -4.16 3.61 -11.63
C LEU A 100 -5.02 4.87 -11.81
N THR A 101 -5.68 5.28 -10.73
CA THR A 101 -6.48 6.51 -10.67
C THR A 101 -5.62 7.75 -10.45
N GLY A 102 -4.42 7.57 -9.91
CA GLY A 102 -3.44 8.62 -9.68
C GLY A 102 -2.04 8.16 -10.03
N PHE A 103 -1.26 9.06 -10.62
CA PHE A 103 0.12 8.79 -11.02
C PHE A 103 1.00 10.00 -10.79
N SER A 104 2.22 9.78 -10.33
CA SER A 104 3.21 10.83 -10.16
C SER A 104 4.58 10.38 -10.64
N GLY A 105 5.40 11.37 -10.96
CA GLY A 105 6.74 11.13 -11.47
C GLY A 105 6.73 10.69 -12.95
N ARG A 106 7.74 9.91 -13.31
CA ARG A 106 8.06 9.46 -14.67
C ARG A 106 8.55 8.02 -14.66
N LEU A 107 8.85 7.48 -15.84
CA LEU A 107 9.54 6.18 -15.97
C LEU A 107 10.96 6.25 -15.39
N GLY A 108 11.35 5.19 -14.69
CA GLY A 108 12.58 5.07 -13.90
C GLY A 108 12.29 4.90 -12.40
N PRO A 109 13.24 4.33 -11.63
CA PRO A 109 13.04 4.01 -10.23
C PRO A 109 12.97 5.25 -9.34
N LYS A 110 12.48 5.05 -8.12
CA LYS A 110 12.57 6.03 -7.03
C LYS A 110 13.99 6.02 -6.45
N LEU A 111 14.63 7.18 -6.39
CA LEU A 111 16.03 7.32 -5.97
C LEU A 111 16.20 8.08 -4.65
N LYS A 112 15.28 8.98 -4.30
CA LYS A 112 15.41 9.75 -3.05
C LYS A 112 14.05 10.18 -2.49
N VAL A 113 14.04 10.58 -1.23
CA VAL A 113 12.86 11.23 -0.64
C VAL A 113 12.41 12.41 -1.51
N ASN A 114 11.09 12.62 -1.62
CA ASN A 114 10.46 13.74 -2.34
C ASN A 114 10.72 13.84 -3.87
N ASP A 115 11.28 12.82 -4.51
CA ASP A 115 11.39 12.78 -5.99
C ASP A 115 10.06 12.49 -6.71
N LYS A 116 8.98 12.25 -5.96
CA LYS A 116 7.62 11.93 -6.44
C LYS A 116 7.54 10.69 -7.35
N GLN A 117 8.58 9.85 -7.36
CA GLN A 117 8.62 8.64 -8.17
C GLN A 117 7.91 7.49 -7.46
N ILE A 118 7.10 6.75 -8.22
CA ILE A 118 6.74 5.38 -7.85
C ILE A 118 7.98 4.50 -8.05
N PRO A 119 8.41 3.71 -7.04
CA PRO A 119 9.58 2.85 -7.17
C PRO A 119 9.37 1.75 -8.22
N GLU A 120 10.46 1.21 -8.76
CA GLU A 120 10.45 0.09 -9.70
C GLU A 120 11.29 -1.04 -9.08
N GLY A 121 10.75 -2.26 -9.05
CA GLY A 121 11.40 -3.40 -8.40
C GLY A 121 10.43 -4.47 -7.90
N ILE A 122 10.96 -5.41 -7.10
CA ILE A 122 10.22 -6.52 -6.50
C ILE A 122 10.06 -6.26 -5.00
N TYR A 123 8.81 -6.25 -4.55
CA TYR A 123 8.42 -5.84 -3.21
C TYR A 123 7.48 -6.86 -2.56
N LYS A 124 7.35 -6.71 -1.24
CA LYS A 124 6.38 -7.42 -0.41
C LYS A 124 5.46 -6.42 0.25
N LEU A 125 4.22 -6.81 0.50
CA LEU A 125 3.37 -6.06 1.42
C LEU A 125 3.81 -6.33 2.87
N VAL A 126 3.87 -5.28 3.69
CA VAL A 126 4.37 -5.36 5.08
C VAL A 126 3.39 -4.84 6.11
N ASN A 127 2.39 -4.05 5.70
CA ASN A 127 1.43 -3.51 6.63
C ASN A 127 0.10 -3.15 5.97
N PHE A 128 -0.98 -3.14 6.77
CA PHE A 128 -2.29 -2.63 6.41
C PHE A 128 -2.57 -1.35 7.19
N ASN A 129 -3.25 -0.40 6.55
CA ASN A 129 -3.75 0.79 7.22
C ASN A 129 -5.25 0.98 6.94
N PRO A 130 -6.13 0.53 7.86
CA PRO A 130 -7.58 0.72 7.74
C PRO A 130 -8.04 2.16 8.02
N PHE A 131 -7.14 3.02 8.52
CA PHE A 131 -7.42 4.43 8.86
C PHE A 131 -6.72 5.40 7.89
N SER A 132 -6.37 4.93 6.70
CA SER A 132 -5.72 5.76 5.71
C SER A 132 -6.59 6.97 5.38
N SER A 133 -5.97 8.16 5.35
CA SER A 133 -6.63 9.35 4.81
C SER A 133 -6.98 9.19 3.33
N MET A 134 -6.42 8.17 2.65
CA MET A 134 -6.71 7.78 1.27
C MET A 134 -7.70 6.61 1.18
N HIS A 135 -8.68 6.54 2.10
CA HIS A 135 -9.70 5.49 2.24
C HIS A 135 -9.19 4.19 2.87
N LEU A 136 -8.25 3.49 2.23
CA LEU A 136 -7.52 2.32 2.72
C LEU A 136 -6.11 2.33 2.15
N SER A 137 -5.15 1.68 2.78
CA SER A 137 -3.85 1.46 2.15
C SER A 137 -3.10 0.21 2.61
N MET A 138 -2.23 -0.30 1.74
CA MET A 138 -1.31 -1.41 2.01
C MET A 138 0.12 -0.94 1.74
N MET A 139 1.04 -1.13 2.69
CA MET A 139 2.42 -0.66 2.59
C MET A 139 3.30 -1.71 1.92
N ILE A 140 4.16 -1.29 0.98
CA ILE A 140 5.24 -2.14 0.45
C ILE A 140 6.53 -1.96 1.26
N ASN A 141 7.45 -2.93 1.20
CA ASN A 141 8.75 -2.90 1.88
C ASN A 141 9.81 -1.98 1.22
N TYR A 142 9.40 -0.88 0.58
CA TYR A 142 10.34 0.11 0.05
C TYR A 142 10.90 1.01 1.17
N PRO A 143 12.21 1.29 1.20
CA PRO A 143 13.25 0.74 0.34
C PRO A 143 13.60 -0.69 0.76
N ASN A 144 13.66 -1.63 -0.18
CA ASN A 144 14.06 -3.02 0.07
C ASN A 144 15.60 -3.17 0.09
N SER A 145 16.12 -4.41 0.13
CA SER A 145 17.57 -4.64 0.12
C SER A 145 18.27 -4.12 -1.14
N PHE A 146 17.66 -4.31 -2.32
CA PHE A 146 18.17 -3.82 -3.59
C PHE A 146 18.22 -2.28 -3.60
N ASP A 147 17.13 -1.63 -3.21
CA ASP A 147 17.04 -0.15 -3.15
C ASP A 147 18.13 0.43 -2.25
N ARG A 148 18.34 -0.16 -1.07
CA ARG A 148 19.37 0.26 -0.11
C ARG A 148 20.78 0.03 -0.63
N GLN A 149 21.03 -1.12 -1.26
CA GLN A 149 22.34 -1.42 -1.85
C GLN A 149 22.69 -0.42 -2.97
N LYS A 150 21.77 -0.18 -3.90
CA LYS A 150 21.97 0.81 -4.98
C LYS A 150 22.06 2.23 -4.44
N GLY A 151 21.29 2.56 -3.40
CA GLY A 151 21.39 3.81 -2.66
C GLY A 151 22.80 4.05 -2.13
N TYR A 152 23.35 3.06 -1.44
CA TYR A 152 24.72 3.12 -0.92
C TYR A 152 25.76 3.28 -2.04
N GLN A 153 25.64 2.51 -3.13
CA GLN A 153 26.57 2.59 -4.28
C GLN A 153 26.56 3.97 -4.95
N ASP A 154 25.40 4.63 -5.03
CA ASP A 154 25.27 5.96 -5.59
C ASP A 154 25.61 7.09 -4.58
N GLY A 155 25.98 6.75 -3.34
CA GLY A 155 26.20 7.74 -2.27
C GLY A 155 24.91 8.43 -1.79
N ARG A 156 23.73 7.87 -2.07
CA ARG A 156 22.42 8.39 -1.66
C ARG A 156 22.09 7.92 -0.24
N LYS A 157 21.94 8.88 0.67
CA LYS A 157 21.67 8.61 2.10
C LYS A 157 20.19 8.53 2.46
N ASP A 158 19.33 9.25 1.75
CA ASP A 158 17.89 9.29 2.03
C ASP A 158 17.06 8.88 0.81
N LEU A 159 16.57 7.64 0.86
CA LEU A 159 15.74 7.03 -0.19
C LEU A 159 14.25 7.38 -0.01
N GLY A 160 13.87 7.90 1.15
CA GLY A 160 12.49 7.94 1.60
C GLY A 160 11.97 6.56 2.03
N ASN A 161 10.66 6.48 2.24
CA ASN A 161 9.93 5.32 2.75
C ASN A 161 8.44 5.46 2.35
N ASN A 162 7.56 4.74 3.03
CA ASN A 162 6.11 5.04 3.04
C ASN A 162 5.47 5.00 1.64
N ILE A 163 5.78 3.95 0.88
CA ILE A 163 5.13 3.68 -0.39
C ILE A 163 3.97 2.73 -0.16
N PHE A 164 2.80 3.12 -0.66
CA PHE A 164 1.55 2.40 -0.46
C PHE A 164 0.82 2.13 -1.77
N ILE A 165 -0.01 1.09 -1.74
CA ILE A 165 -1.15 0.91 -2.64
C ILE A 165 -2.37 1.43 -1.89
N HIS A 166 -3.13 2.37 -2.44
CA HIS A 166 -4.21 3.03 -1.70
C HIS A 166 -5.39 3.47 -2.59
N GLY A 167 -6.48 3.90 -1.96
CA GLY A 167 -7.70 4.41 -2.62
C GLY A 167 -7.55 5.84 -3.16
N ARG A 168 -8.67 6.47 -3.51
CA ARG A 168 -8.71 7.81 -4.12
C ARG A 168 -7.77 7.94 -5.33
N ASP A 169 -7.37 9.16 -5.69
CA ASP A 169 -6.73 9.51 -6.96
C ASP A 169 -5.45 10.37 -6.82
N LEU A 170 -5.10 10.83 -5.61
CA LEU A 170 -3.86 11.58 -5.39
C LEU A 170 -2.65 10.65 -5.27
N SER A 171 -1.58 10.90 -6.02
CA SER A 171 -0.30 10.19 -5.85
C SER A 171 0.88 11.15 -5.72
N VAL A 172 1.78 10.85 -4.77
CA VAL A 172 3.10 11.50 -4.60
C VAL A 172 4.17 10.41 -4.41
N GLY A 173 4.13 9.40 -5.28
CA GLY A 173 5.03 8.24 -5.28
C GLY A 173 4.37 6.92 -4.88
N CYS A 174 3.06 6.93 -4.64
CA CYS A 174 2.27 5.73 -4.29
C CYS A 174 1.46 5.20 -5.49
N LEU A 175 0.95 3.99 -5.38
CA LEU A 175 0.02 3.39 -6.35
C LEU A 175 -1.42 3.71 -5.93
N ALA A 176 -2.00 4.76 -6.52
CA ALA A 176 -3.41 5.10 -6.31
C ALA A 176 -4.27 4.27 -7.27
N VAL A 177 -5.14 3.40 -6.73
CA VAL A 177 -5.98 2.46 -7.50
C VAL A 177 -7.48 2.77 -7.39
N GLY A 178 -7.85 3.79 -6.61
CA GLY A 178 -9.25 4.15 -6.37
C GLY A 178 -9.93 3.29 -5.30
N ASP A 179 -11.05 3.79 -4.78
CA ASP A 179 -11.69 3.22 -3.58
C ASP A 179 -12.25 1.80 -3.81
N LEU A 180 -12.77 1.51 -5.00
CA LEU A 180 -13.28 0.17 -5.31
C LEU A 180 -12.15 -0.86 -5.37
N ALA A 181 -11.06 -0.54 -6.08
CA ALA A 181 -9.94 -1.46 -6.24
C ALA A 181 -9.22 -1.69 -4.91
N ILE A 182 -9.02 -0.64 -4.09
CA ILE A 182 -8.34 -0.83 -2.80
C ILE A 182 -9.21 -1.64 -1.83
N ASP A 183 -10.54 -1.51 -1.84
CA ASP A 183 -11.40 -2.37 -1.03
C ASP A 183 -11.17 -3.84 -1.40
N GLN A 184 -11.21 -4.15 -2.70
CA GLN A 184 -10.98 -5.49 -3.22
C GLN A 184 -9.59 -6.02 -2.83
N LEU A 185 -8.54 -5.26 -3.11
CA LEU A 185 -7.17 -5.67 -2.87
C LEU A 185 -6.86 -5.79 -1.37
N PHE A 186 -7.35 -4.88 -0.53
CA PHE A 186 -7.13 -4.90 0.92
C PHE A 186 -7.76 -6.14 1.55
N ILE A 187 -9.01 -6.45 1.18
CA ILE A 187 -9.72 -7.63 1.68
C ILE A 187 -9.04 -8.91 1.20
N LEU A 188 -8.77 -9.02 -0.11
CA LEU A 188 -8.08 -10.17 -0.67
C LEU A 188 -6.72 -10.40 0.00
N ALA A 189 -5.92 -9.34 0.18
CA ALA A 189 -4.63 -9.42 0.85
C ALA A 189 -4.75 -9.88 2.31
N ARG A 190 -5.79 -9.45 3.04
CA ARG A 190 -6.05 -9.91 4.40
C ARG A 190 -6.46 -11.39 4.45
N ARG A 191 -7.19 -11.90 3.45
CA ARG A 191 -7.56 -13.32 3.33
C ARG A 191 -6.37 -14.20 2.97
N VAL A 192 -5.53 -13.76 2.03
CA VAL A 192 -4.36 -14.51 1.53
C VAL A 192 -3.18 -14.47 2.51
N GLY A 193 -3.03 -13.36 3.23
CA GLY A 193 -1.94 -13.12 4.17
C GLY A 193 -0.68 -12.58 3.51
N LEU A 194 -0.06 -11.58 4.14
CA LEU A 194 1.07 -10.79 3.58
C LEU A 194 2.25 -11.65 3.07
N ALA A 195 2.52 -12.78 3.72
CA ALA A 195 3.62 -13.68 3.35
C ALA A 195 3.42 -14.35 1.97
N ASN A 196 2.19 -14.44 1.48
CA ASN A 196 1.82 -15.10 0.22
C ASN A 196 1.53 -14.08 -0.90
N ILE A 197 2.04 -12.84 -0.76
CA ILE A 197 1.80 -11.74 -1.69
C ILE A 197 3.13 -11.17 -2.16
N GLN A 198 3.31 -11.14 -3.48
CA GLN A 198 4.39 -10.40 -4.12
C GLN A 198 3.85 -9.20 -4.90
N VAL A 199 4.62 -8.12 -4.92
CA VAL A 199 4.31 -6.92 -5.68
C VAL A 199 5.49 -6.65 -6.62
N ILE A 200 5.23 -6.58 -7.92
CA ILE A 200 6.25 -6.22 -8.91
C ILE A 200 5.83 -4.89 -9.52
N ILE A 201 6.72 -3.90 -9.50
CA ILE A 201 6.47 -2.59 -10.11
C ILE A 201 7.47 -2.40 -11.24
N ALA A 202 6.97 -2.27 -12.47
CA ALA A 202 7.78 -2.21 -13.69
C ALA A 202 7.51 -0.91 -14.48
N PRO A 203 8.48 -0.44 -15.28
CA PRO A 203 8.28 0.74 -16.12
C PRO A 203 7.16 0.54 -17.15
N ASN A 204 7.10 -0.64 -17.75
CA ASN A 204 6.08 -1.10 -18.69
C ASN A 204 6.00 -2.64 -18.62
N ASP A 205 5.09 -3.25 -19.39
CA ASP A 205 5.00 -4.72 -19.47
C ASP A 205 6.22 -5.32 -20.19
N LEU A 206 7.24 -5.69 -19.41
CA LEU A 206 8.51 -6.24 -19.91
C LEU A 206 8.39 -7.64 -20.52
N ARG A 207 7.22 -8.27 -20.42
CA ARG A 207 6.92 -9.54 -21.12
C ARG A 207 6.66 -9.30 -22.61
N GLU A 208 6.16 -8.12 -22.94
CA GLU A 208 5.71 -7.76 -24.29
C GLU A 208 6.70 -6.82 -25.00
N GLN A 209 7.37 -5.95 -24.25
CA GLN A 209 8.19 -4.88 -24.81
C GLN A 209 9.51 -4.71 -24.05
N LYS A 210 10.50 -4.07 -24.69
CA LYS A 210 11.74 -3.68 -24.03
C LYS A 210 11.45 -2.64 -22.92
N PRO A 211 12.33 -2.53 -21.91
CA PRO A 211 12.15 -1.54 -20.86
C PRO A 211 12.10 -0.11 -21.38
N SER A 212 11.02 0.59 -21.03
CA SER A 212 10.79 1.99 -21.36
C SER A 212 11.45 2.88 -20.32
N THR A 213 12.23 3.85 -20.78
CA THR A 213 12.92 4.81 -19.91
C THR A 213 12.45 6.23 -20.21
N SER A 214 12.69 7.15 -19.26
CA SER A 214 12.54 8.57 -19.54
C SER A 214 13.83 9.15 -20.13
N ASN A 215 13.73 10.28 -20.83
CA ASN A 215 14.88 10.99 -21.42
C ASN A 215 15.84 11.61 -20.38
N PHE A 216 15.55 11.46 -19.09
CA PHE A 216 16.40 11.95 -18.01
C PHE A 216 17.51 10.97 -17.68
N ALA A 217 18.60 11.48 -17.10
CA ALA A 217 19.70 10.65 -16.63
C ALA A 217 19.22 9.51 -15.73
N GLN A 218 19.55 8.30 -16.12
CA GLN A 218 19.23 7.07 -15.40
C GLN A 218 20.47 6.56 -14.65
N PRO A 219 20.29 5.83 -13.54
CA PRO A 219 21.42 5.23 -12.84
C PRO A 219 22.09 4.16 -13.71
N ARG A 220 23.41 4.01 -13.58
CA ARG A 220 24.20 3.02 -14.36
C ARG A 220 23.77 1.58 -14.13
N TRP A 221 23.22 1.29 -12.95
CA TRP A 221 22.72 -0.04 -12.56
C TRP A 221 21.28 -0.32 -13.04
N LEU A 222 20.62 0.61 -13.73
CA LEU A 222 19.24 0.42 -14.20
C LEU A 222 19.04 -0.86 -15.04
N PRO A 223 19.95 -1.26 -15.95
CA PRO A 223 19.80 -2.52 -16.69
C PRO A 223 19.69 -3.75 -15.79
N GLU A 224 20.44 -3.79 -14.69
CA GLU A 224 20.38 -4.89 -13.71
C GLU A 224 19.02 -4.97 -13.02
N LEU A 225 18.43 -3.82 -12.65
CA LEU A 225 17.08 -3.77 -12.10
C LEU A 225 16.05 -4.33 -13.10
N TYR A 226 16.16 -3.92 -14.37
CA TYR A 226 15.23 -4.35 -15.41
C TYR A 226 15.39 -5.82 -15.78
N GLU A 227 16.60 -6.35 -15.72
CA GLU A 227 16.82 -7.79 -15.84
C GLU A 227 16.12 -8.54 -14.70
N GLN A 228 16.29 -8.13 -13.44
CA GLN A 228 15.62 -8.77 -12.30
C GLN A 228 14.08 -8.74 -12.43
N ILE A 229 13.51 -7.57 -12.76
CA ILE A 229 12.06 -7.44 -12.99
C ILE A 229 11.61 -8.36 -14.13
N THR A 230 12.35 -8.41 -15.24
CA THR A 230 12.04 -9.28 -16.38
C THR A 230 12.01 -10.75 -15.96
N GLN A 231 13.02 -11.21 -15.20
CA GLN A 231 13.04 -12.58 -14.68
C GLN A 231 11.85 -12.87 -13.77
N SER A 232 11.51 -11.95 -12.86
CA SER A 232 10.37 -12.10 -11.96
C SER A 232 9.01 -12.09 -12.68
N LEU A 233 8.92 -11.49 -13.86
CA LEU A 233 7.69 -11.47 -14.67
C LEU A 233 7.48 -12.74 -15.50
N LYS A 234 8.51 -13.58 -15.70
CA LYS A 234 8.42 -14.81 -16.54
C LYS A 234 7.28 -15.77 -16.18
N PRO A 235 6.95 -16.02 -14.90
CA PRO A 235 5.87 -16.94 -14.54
C PRO A 235 4.48 -16.46 -14.95
N PHE A 236 4.29 -15.18 -15.28
CA PHE A 236 2.99 -14.57 -15.53
C PHE A 236 2.69 -14.47 -17.02
N ASN A 237 2.46 -15.61 -17.68
CA ASN A 237 2.25 -15.64 -19.13
C ASN A 237 0.76 -15.50 -19.48
N LYS A 238 0.38 -14.48 -20.26
CA LYS A 238 -1.03 -14.15 -20.62
C LYS A 238 -1.74 -15.17 -21.54
N ARG A 239 -1.12 -16.33 -21.82
CA ARG A 239 -1.56 -17.26 -22.88
C ARG A 239 -2.86 -18.01 -22.63
N LYS A 240 -3.53 -17.84 -21.49
CA LYS A 240 -4.82 -18.49 -21.21
C LYS A 240 -5.94 -17.46 -21.14
N TYR A 241 -6.38 -16.99 -22.29
CA TYR A 241 -7.75 -16.50 -22.41
C TYR A 241 -8.66 -17.73 -22.56
N THR A 242 -9.35 -18.11 -21.50
CA THR A 242 -10.60 -18.87 -21.67
C THR A 242 -11.64 -17.88 -22.17
N ALA A 243 -12.07 -18.10 -23.41
CA ALA A 243 -13.18 -17.40 -24.06
C ALA A 243 -14.48 -17.50 -23.24
#